data_AF-A0A3S4J3X9-F1
#
_entry.id   AF-A0A3S4J3X9-F1
#
_cell.length_a   1.000
_cell.length_b   1.000
_cell.length_c   1.000
_cell.angle_alpha   90.00
_cell.angle_beta   90.00
_cell.angle_gamma   90.00
#
_symmetry.space_group_name_H-M   'P 1'
#
loop_
_entity.id
_entity.type
_entity.pdbx_description
1 polymer ?
#
loop_
_entity_poly.entity_id
_entity_poly.type
_entity_poly.pdbx_seq_one_letter_code
_entity_poly.pdbx_strand_id
1 'polypeptide(L)' 'MVHPRHRRQGVARALMAELEAQARARGRRLLTLDTASGDKAEPLYRSLGYQTAGVIPGYALDGRGEKLQATVLMYKAF' A
#
# COMPACT_ATOMS: atom_id res chain seq x y z
N MET A 1 -8.65 -0.38 -4.14
CA MET A 1 -8.77 1.06 -4.48
C MET A 1 -10.02 1.64 -3.85
N VAL A 2 -10.02 2.93 -3.49
CA VAL A 2 -11.21 3.64 -3.00
C VAL A 2 -11.52 4.80 -3.94
N HIS A 3 -12.75 4.84 -4.44
CA HIS A 3 -13.22 5.89 -5.34
C HIS A 3 -13.01 7.28 -4.69
N PRO A 4 -12.58 8.32 -5.44
CA PRO A 4 -12.24 9.63 -4.88
C PRO A 4 -13.28 10.24 -3.94
N ARG A 5 -14.57 10.08 -4.26
CA ARG A 5 -15.71 10.58 -3.45
C ARG A 5 -15.88 9.89 -2.08
N HIS A 6 -15.27 8.73 -1.87
CA HIS A 6 -15.36 7.95 -0.63
C HIS A 6 -14.04 7.92 0.14
N ARG A 7 -13.07 8.78 -0.23
CA ARG A 7 -11.79 8.90 0.49
C ARG A 7 -11.99 9.62 1.82
N ARG A 8 -11.06 9.38 2.76
CA ARG A 8 -11.06 9.93 4.14
C ARG A 8 -12.25 9.52 5.01
N GLN A 9 -12.98 8.48 4.63
CA GLN A 9 -14.08 7.89 5.43
C GLN A 9 -13.67 6.56 6.08
N GLY A 10 -12.37 6.28 6.21
CA GLY A 10 -11.87 5.04 6.82
C GLY A 10 -11.98 3.77 5.97
N VAL A 11 -12.63 3.82 4.80
CA VAL A 11 -12.84 2.66 3.91
C VAL A 11 -11.55 1.87 3.62
N ALA A 12 -10.47 2.56 3.25
CA ALA A 12 -9.21 1.89 2.94
C ALA A 12 -8.59 1.18 4.17
N ARG A 13 -8.75 1.76 5.36
CA ARG A 13 -8.29 1.14 6.62
C ARG A 13 -9.12 -0.10 6.95
N ALA A 14 -10.44 -0.06 6.75
CA ALA A 14 -11.30 -1.21 6.96
C ALA A 14 -10.95 -2.37 6.01
N LEU A 15 -10.72 -2.05 4.73
CA LEU A 15 -10.28 -3.05 3.74
C LEU A 15 -8.95 -3.70 4.11
N MET A 16 -7.96 -2.91 4.57
CA MET A 16 -6.67 -3.45 4.98
C MET A 16 -6.78 -4.31 6.25
N ALA A 17 -7.60 -3.91 7.24
CA ALA A 17 -7.81 -4.69 8.44
C ALA A 17 -8.40 -6.08 8.12
N GLU A 18 -9.40 -6.14 7.23
CA GLU A 18 -9.98 -7.42 6.78
C GLU A 18 -8.94 -8.25 6.02
N LEU A 19 -8.16 -7.64 5.13
CA LEU A 19 -7.09 -8.32 4.40
C LEU A 19 -6.07 -8.95 5.37
N GLU A 20 -5.63 -8.22 6.39
CA GLU A 20 -4.69 -8.73 7.39
C GLU A 20 -5.28 -9.89 8.20
N ALA A 21 -6.54 -9.80 8.60
CA ALA A 21 -7.25 -10.88 9.29
C ALA A 21 -7.31 -12.15 8.43
N GLN A 22 -7.67 -12.00 7.16
CA GLN A 22 -7.74 -13.10 6.18
C GLN A 22 -6.36 -13.71 5.88
N ALA A 23 -5.30 -12.91 5.90
CA ALA A 23 -3.93 -13.36 5.73
C ALA A 23 -3.47 -14.21 6.93
N ARG A 24 -3.73 -13.74 8.16
CA ARG A 24 -3.44 -14.49 9.39
C ARG A 24 -4.23 -15.81 9.44
N ALA A 25 -5.51 -15.79 9.10
CA ALA A 25 -6.36 -16.99 9.04
C ALA A 25 -5.84 -18.05 8.04
N ARG A 26 -5.14 -17.62 6.99
CA ARG A 26 -4.50 -18.50 6.00
C ARG A 26 -3.05 -18.87 6.34
N GLY A 27 -2.58 -18.56 7.55
CA GLY A 27 -1.21 -18.86 7.98
C GLY A 27 -0.13 -18.06 7.24
N ARG A 28 -0.47 -16.91 6.64
CA ARG A 28 0.52 -16.00 6.05
C ARG A 28 1.26 -15.28 7.18
N ARG A 29 2.58 -15.15 7.04
CA ARG A 29 3.48 -14.54 8.04
C ARG A 29 4.05 -13.19 7.61
N LEU A 30 3.90 -12.86 6.33
CA LEU A 30 4.44 -11.65 5.73
C LEU A 30 3.47 -11.15 4.67
N LEU A 31 3.19 -9.85 4.69
CA LEU A 31 2.57 -9.15 3.59
C LEU A 31 3.59 -8.19 3.00
N THR A 32 3.61 -8.10 1.67
CA THR A 32 4.39 -7.14 0.92
C THR A 32 3.47 -6.34 0.01
N LEU A 33 3.84 -5.09 -0.25
CA LEU A 33 3.18 -4.23 -1.21
C LEU A 33 4.20 -3.24 -1.79
N ASP A 34 3.84 -2.65 -2.91
CA ASP A 34 4.51 -1.49 -3.45
C ASP A 34 3.50 -0.33 -3.62
N THR A 35 3.98 0.91 -3.56
CA THR A 35 3.16 2.10 -3.78
C THR A 35 3.97 3.16 -4.51
N ALA A 36 3.35 3.86 -5.45
CA ALA A 36 4.01 4.98 -6.13
C ALA A 36 4.51 6.02 -5.10
N SER A 37 5.75 6.47 -5.27
CA SER A 37 6.41 7.43 -4.38
C SER A 37 5.68 8.78 -4.41
N GLY A 38 5.35 9.32 -3.24
CA GLY A 38 4.60 10.58 -3.13
C GLY A 38 3.08 10.42 -3.26
N ASP A 39 2.56 9.20 -3.43
CA ASP A 39 1.11 8.97 -3.38
C ASP A 39 0.57 9.06 -1.93
N LYS A 40 -0.70 9.44 -1.81
CA LYS A 40 -1.44 9.62 -0.55
C LYS A 40 -1.64 8.32 0.25
N ALA A 41 -1.23 7.19 -0.30
CA ALA A 41 -1.39 5.87 0.29
C ALA A 41 -0.28 5.50 1.29
N GLU A 42 0.94 6.02 1.12
CA GLU A 42 2.07 5.66 2.00
C GLU A 42 1.82 5.97 3.49
N PRO A 43 1.22 7.13 3.87
CA PRO A 43 0.85 7.40 5.25
C PRO A 43 -0.19 6.41 5.82
N LEU A 44 -1.10 5.90 4.99
CA LEU A 44 -2.07 4.89 5.42
C LEU A 44 -1.34 3.60 5.81
N TYR A 45 -0.46 3.08 4.95
CA TYR A 45 0.26 1.84 5.23
C TYR A 45 1.19 1.97 6.43
N ARG A 46 1.91 3.10 6.56
CA ARG A 46 2.69 3.40 7.77
C ARG A 46 1.83 3.39 9.03
N SER A 47 0.65 4.01 9.00
CA SER A 47 -0.27 4.01 10.14
C SER A 47 -0.80 2.62 10.53
N LEU A 48 -0.72 1.67 9.60
CA LEU A 48 -1.09 0.26 9.81
C LEU A 48 0.11 -0.60 10.24
N GLY A 49 1.29 -0.02 10.42
CA GLY A 49 2.50 -0.73 10.85
C GLY A 49 3.28 -1.41 9.73
N TYR A 50 3.03 -1.04 8.47
CA TYR A 50 3.94 -1.43 7.38
C TYR A 50 5.24 -0.62 7.47
N GLN A 51 6.34 -1.29 7.16
CA GLN A 51 7.70 -0.75 7.14
C GLN A 51 8.19 -0.65 5.70
N THR A 52 8.97 0.39 5.41
CA THR A 52 9.62 0.56 4.10
C THR A 52 10.81 -0.40 4.00
N ALA A 53 10.87 -1.20 2.94
CA ALA A 53 12.03 -2.02 2.58
C ALA A 53 13.01 -1.28 1.67
N GLY A 54 12.52 -0.37 0.83
CA GLY A 54 13.34 0.40 -0.08
C GLY A 54 12.53 1.16 -1.13
N VAL A 55 13.25 1.87 -1.99
CA VAL A 55 12.67 2.63 -3.12
C VAL A 55 13.36 2.19 -4.41
N ILE A 56 12.59 1.88 -5.44
CA ILE A 56 13.11 1.58 -6.77
C ILE A 56 12.78 2.74 -7.71
N PRO A 57 13.77 3.48 -8.23
CA PRO A 57 13.52 4.56 -9.18
C PRO A 57 13.06 4.02 -10.53
N GLY A 58 12.16 4.76 -11.20
CA GLY A 58 11.70 4.41 -12.55
C GLY A 58 10.95 3.08 -12.66
N TYR A 59 10.28 2.65 -11.58
CA TYR A 59 9.67 1.33 -11.47
C TYR A 59 8.33 1.19 -12.21
N ALA A 60 7.45 2.19 -12.05
CA ALA A 60 6.10 2.14 -12.60
C ALA A 60 5.81 3.37 -13.45
N LEU A 61 4.95 3.24 -14.45
CA LEU A 61 4.37 4.40 -15.12
C LEU A 61 3.31 5.07 -14.23
N ASP A 62 3.17 6.38 -14.38
CA ASP A 62 2.07 7.11 -13.77
C ASP A 62 0.70 6.68 -14.31
N GLY A 63 -0.38 7.16 -13.69
CA GLY A 63 -1.74 6.81 -14.10
C GLY A 63 -2.13 7.23 -15.52
N ARG A 64 -1.28 7.98 -16.23
CA ARG A 64 -1.47 8.38 -17.64
C ARG A 64 -0.54 7.62 -18.60
N GLY A 65 0.45 6.88 -18.09
CA GLY A 65 1.43 6.19 -18.92
C GLY A 65 2.55 7.08 -19.46
N GLU A 66 2.66 8.34 -19.00
CA GLU A 66 3.53 9.34 -19.63
C GLU A 66 4.90 9.45 -18.97
N LYS A 67 4.98 9.13 -17.67
CA LYS A 67 6.20 9.30 -16.89
C LYS A 67 6.46 8.09 -16.01
N LEU A 68 7.73 7.69 -15.95
CA LEU A 68 8.19 6.72 -14.96
C LEU A 68 8.27 7.39 -13.57
N GLN A 69 7.80 6.66 -12.56
CA GLN A 69 7.77 7.05 -11.16
C GLN A 69 8.47 5.98 -10.32
N ALA A 70 9.07 6.42 -9.20
CA ALA A 70 9.63 5.51 -8.23
C ALA A 70 8.52 4.76 -7.47
N THR A 71 8.77 3.52 -7.04
CA THR A 71 7.91 2.80 -6.10
C THR A 71 8.59 2.66 -4.75
N VAL A 72 7.80 2.68 -3.68
CA VAL A 72 8.24 2.35 -2.32
C VAL A 72 7.78 0.93 -2.03
N LEU A 73 8.74 0.02 -1.86
CA LEU A 73 8.46 -1.33 -1.38
C LEU A 73 8.22 -1.30 0.13
N MET A 74 7.15 -1.92 0.58
CA MET A 74 6.78 -1.99 1.98
C MET A 74 6.40 -3.41 2.40
N TYR A 75 6.55 -3.71 3.68
CA TYR A 75 6.20 -5.02 4.24
C TYR A 75 5.62 -4.90 5.64
N LYS A 76 4.89 -5.93 6.07
CA LYS A 76 4.44 -6.12 7.45
C LYS A 76 4.54 -7.60 7.82
N ALA A 77 5.27 -7.88 8.91
CA ALA A 77 5.33 -9.20 9.51
C ALA A 77 4.23 -9.35 10.58
N PHE A 78 3.77 -10.58 10.80
CA PHE A 78 2.64 -10.91 11.68
C PHE A 78 3.01 -11.73 12.90
#